data_AF-A0AA42QGP3-F1
#
_entry.id   AF-A0AA42QGP3-F1
#
_cell.length_a   1.000
_cell.length_b   1.000
_cell.length_c   1.000
_cell.angle_alpha   90.00
_cell.angle_beta   90.00
_cell.angle_gamma   90.00
#
_symmetry.space_group_name_H-M   'P 1'
#
loop_
_entity.id
_entity.type
_entity.pdbx_description
1 polymer ?
#
loop_
_entity_poly.entity_id
_entity_poly.type
_entity_poly.pdbx_seq_one_letter_code
_entity_poly.pdbx_strand_id
1 'polypeptide(L)'
;MRACAMCLILLLPLPALAGGGSAQTLEWRQDGARLSLRSTEGQVHVEAASPEARFGVRSGDRILRVDDTAVRRVEHLAVALRHSNAATAYLLLRRDRRELTVAVDAAAWRQALDAPPPPAPPAPPARPQR
;
A
#
# COMPACT_ATOMS: atom_id res chain seq x y z
N MET A 1 -35.07 9.14 45.14
CA MET A 1 -33.83 9.66 45.75
C MET A 1 -32.85 8.50 45.95
N ARG A 2 -31.64 8.61 45.38
CA ARG A 2 -30.38 7.90 45.76
C ARG A 2 -30.33 6.39 45.46
N ALA A 3 -29.26 5.77 44.95
CA ALA A 3 -27.90 6.18 44.58
C ALA A 3 -27.27 5.11 43.65
N CYS A 4 -26.17 5.50 42.99
CA CYS A 4 -25.31 4.72 42.09
C CYS A 4 -24.68 3.46 42.70
N ALA A 5 -24.41 2.45 41.86
CA ALA A 5 -23.15 1.68 41.79
C ALA A 5 -23.29 0.62 40.65
N MET A 6 -22.71 0.82 39.47
CA MET A 6 -21.34 0.39 39.13
C MET A 6 -21.22 -1.14 38.96
N CYS A 7 -21.34 -1.60 37.72
CA CYS A 7 -20.69 -2.83 37.23
C CYS A 7 -20.38 -2.65 35.74
N LEU A 8 -19.23 -2.02 35.51
CA LEU A 8 -18.57 -1.89 34.21
C LEU A 8 -17.77 -3.18 33.99
N ILE A 9 -18.30 -4.14 33.21
CA ILE A 9 -17.55 -5.31 32.78
C ILE A 9 -17.68 -5.47 31.26
N LEU A 10 -16.50 -5.49 30.65
CA LEU A 10 -16.14 -5.76 29.26
C LEU A 10 -17.09 -6.69 28.49
N LEU A 11 -17.50 -6.23 27.31
CA LEU A 11 -17.83 -7.12 26.18
C LEU A 11 -17.44 -6.44 24.86
N LEU A 12 -16.17 -6.62 24.49
CA LEU A 12 -15.75 -6.58 23.09
C LEU A 12 -16.45 -7.74 22.37
N PRO A 13 -17.00 -7.48 21.17
CA PRO A 13 -16.22 -7.83 20.00
C PRO A 13 -16.09 -6.60 19.10
N LEU A 14 -14.84 -6.20 18.83
CA LEU A 14 -14.57 -5.36 17.68
C LEU A 14 -15.16 -6.08 16.46
N PRO A 15 -16.06 -5.46 15.68
CA PRO A 15 -16.39 -6.02 14.39
C PRO A 15 -15.08 -6.04 13.63
N ALA A 16 -14.62 -7.24 13.28
CA ALA A 16 -13.66 -7.46 12.22
C ALA A 16 -14.21 -6.69 11.02
N LEU A 17 -13.70 -5.47 10.82
CA LEU A 17 -13.93 -4.70 9.62
C LEU A 17 -13.43 -5.59 8.51
N ALA A 18 -14.40 -6.18 7.82
CA ALA A 18 -14.23 -6.82 6.55
C ALA A 18 -13.23 -5.96 5.77
N GLY A 19 -12.05 -6.52 5.51
CA GLY A 19 -11.03 -5.89 4.70
C GLY A 19 -11.62 -5.69 3.32
N GLY A 20 -12.34 -4.59 3.14
CA GLY A 20 -12.43 -3.95 1.86
C GLY A 20 -10.98 -3.69 1.48
N GLY A 21 -10.47 -4.52 0.57
CA GLY A 21 -9.31 -4.21 -0.23
C GLY A 21 -9.68 -2.97 -1.03
N SER A 22 -9.67 -1.83 -0.37
CA SER A 22 -9.81 -0.55 -1.00
C SER A 22 -8.61 -0.47 -1.93
N ALA A 23 -8.84 -0.26 -3.21
CA ALA A 23 -7.81 -0.01 -4.25
C ALA A 23 -6.81 1.11 -3.89
N GLN A 24 -6.98 1.71 -2.71
CA GLN A 24 -6.16 2.70 -2.05
C GLN A 24 -4.96 2.11 -1.31
N THR A 25 -4.79 0.80 -1.13
CA THR A 25 -3.60 0.28 -0.40
C THR A 25 -3.06 -0.98 -1.06
N LEU A 26 -1.81 -0.89 -1.54
CA LEU A 26 -1.01 -2.01 -2.02
C LEU A 26 -0.05 -2.43 -0.92
N GLU A 27 -0.07 -3.70 -0.54
CA GLU A 27 0.98 -4.29 0.29
C GLU A 27 1.62 -5.45 -0.47
N TRP A 28 2.92 -5.35 -0.67
CA TRP A 28 3.76 -6.35 -1.29
C TRP A 28 4.79 -6.86 -0.29
N ARG A 29 4.99 -8.18 -0.24
CA ARG A 29 5.97 -8.83 0.63
C ARG A 29 6.55 -10.07 -0.06
N GLN A 30 7.87 -10.14 -0.21
CA GLN A 30 8.56 -11.28 -0.81
C GLN A 30 10.00 -11.37 -0.28
N ASP A 31 10.49 -12.56 0.05
CA ASP A 31 11.90 -12.81 0.44
C ASP A 31 12.46 -11.82 1.50
N GLY A 32 11.64 -11.46 2.48
CA GLY A 32 12.01 -10.49 3.53
C GLY A 32 11.95 -9.01 3.12
N ALA A 33 11.72 -8.73 1.83
CA ALA A 33 11.40 -7.39 1.34
C ALA A 33 9.90 -7.10 1.51
N ARG A 34 9.56 -5.86 1.85
CA ARG A 34 8.19 -5.35 2.02
C ARG A 34 8.08 -3.99 1.36
N LEU A 35 7.01 -3.78 0.61
CA LEU A 35 6.63 -2.49 0.05
C LEU A 35 5.13 -2.28 0.32
N SER A 36 4.79 -1.27 1.13
CA SER A 36 3.42 -0.87 1.41
C SER A 36 3.21 0.53 0.84
N LEU A 37 2.29 0.64 -0.10
CA LEU A 37 1.90 1.89 -0.76
C LEU A 37 0.43 2.17 -0.45
N ARG A 38 0.10 3.42 -0.17
CA ARG A 38 -1.26 3.89 0.04
C ARG A 38 -1.58 5.01 -0.95
N SER A 39 -2.61 4.88 -1.77
CA SER A 39 -3.13 6.00 -2.55
C SER A 39 -4.07 6.86 -1.69
N THR A 40 -3.67 8.10 -1.46
CA THR A 40 -4.43 9.12 -0.72
C THR A 40 -4.51 10.39 -1.54
N GLU A 41 -5.73 10.91 -1.74
CA GLU A 41 -5.99 12.19 -2.43
C GLU A 41 -5.33 12.32 -3.83
N GLY A 42 -5.23 11.21 -4.56
CA GLY A 42 -4.59 11.20 -5.87
C GLY A 42 -3.06 11.33 -5.84
N GLN A 43 -2.44 10.94 -4.72
CA GLN A 43 -0.99 10.74 -4.59
C GLN A 43 -0.73 9.33 -4.04
N VAL A 44 0.45 8.77 -4.28
CA VAL A 44 0.86 7.48 -3.71
C VAL A 44 1.82 7.73 -2.55
N HIS A 45 1.38 7.40 -1.34
CA HIS A 45 2.16 7.45 -0.12
C HIS A 45 2.90 6.13 0.12
N VAL A 46 4.15 6.18 0.53
CA VAL A 46 4.93 5.01 0.92
C VAL A 46 4.75 4.82 2.43
N GLU A 47 4.01 3.80 2.82
CA GLU A 47 3.81 3.45 4.24
C GLU A 47 5.02 2.67 4.77
N ALA A 48 5.56 1.76 3.95
CA ALA A 48 6.73 0.98 4.29
C ALA A 48 7.52 0.64 3.03
N ALA A 49 8.83 0.75 3.08
CA ALA A 49 9.72 0.27 2.01
C ALA A 49 10.96 -0.34 2.64
N SER A 50 11.13 -1.64 2.44
CA SER A 50 12.27 -2.41 2.96
C SER A 50 12.66 -3.49 1.95
N PRO A 51 13.93 -3.60 1.53
CA PRO A 51 15.03 -2.68 1.82
C PRO A 51 14.86 -1.36 1.08
N GLU A 52 15.05 -0.23 1.76
CA GLU A 52 14.99 1.10 1.13
C GLU A 52 15.99 1.22 -0.03
N ALA A 53 17.16 0.56 0.08
CA ALA A 53 18.17 0.54 -0.98
C ALA A 53 17.69 -0.15 -2.28
N ARG A 54 16.75 -1.10 -2.19
CA ARG A 54 16.18 -1.80 -3.34
C ARG A 54 15.14 -0.96 -4.05
N PHE A 55 14.36 -0.20 -3.30
CA PHE A 55 13.26 0.60 -3.83
C PHE A 55 13.60 2.07 -4.02
N GLY A 56 14.69 2.57 -3.43
CA GLY A 56 15.09 3.97 -3.38
C GLY A 56 14.13 4.92 -2.65
N VAL A 57 13.09 4.37 -2.01
CA VAL A 57 12.08 5.14 -1.27
C VAL A 57 12.05 4.72 0.19
N ARG A 58 11.52 5.62 1.02
CA ARG A 58 11.40 5.44 2.46
C ARG A 58 9.96 5.61 2.91
N SER A 59 9.65 5.05 4.08
CA SER A 59 8.38 5.29 4.78
C SER A 59 8.15 6.79 4.96
N GLY A 60 6.96 7.27 4.62
CA GLY A 60 6.59 8.69 4.67
C GLY A 60 6.79 9.44 3.35
N ASP A 61 7.43 8.84 2.34
CA ASP A 61 7.58 9.48 1.03
C ASP A 61 6.25 9.57 0.29
N ARG A 62 6.04 10.69 -0.42
CA ARG A 62 4.88 10.86 -1.30
C ARG A 62 5.32 10.86 -2.75
N ILE A 63 5.02 9.80 -3.48
CA ILE A 63 5.28 9.68 -4.91
C ILE A 63 4.27 10.55 -5.65
N LEU A 64 4.79 11.48 -6.44
CA LEU A 64 4.04 12.41 -7.28
C LEU A 64 4.05 11.95 -8.74
N ARG A 65 5.22 11.49 -9.22
CA ARG A 65 5.42 11.05 -10.61
C ARG A 65 6.42 9.90 -10.67
N VAL A 66 6.27 9.05 -11.67
CA VAL A 66 7.28 8.06 -12.08
C VAL A 66 7.72 8.42 -13.48
N ASP A 67 9.02 8.62 -13.65
CA ASP A 67 9.62 9.05 -14.92
C ASP A 67 8.90 10.30 -15.44
N ASP A 68 8.26 10.25 -16.62
CA ASP A 68 7.41 11.34 -17.12
C ASP A 68 5.90 11.15 -16.83
N THR A 69 5.48 10.06 -16.17
CA THR A 69 4.06 9.78 -15.91
C THR A 69 3.63 10.27 -14.53
N ALA A 70 2.58 11.09 -14.48
CA ALA A 70 1.96 11.49 -13.22
C ALA A 70 1.17 10.34 -12.60
N VAL A 71 1.52 9.98 -11.37
CA VAL A 71 0.96 8.80 -10.70
C VAL A 71 0.00 9.27 -9.61
N ARG A 72 -1.28 9.00 -9.83
CA ARG A 72 -2.33 9.31 -8.84
C ARG A 72 -2.75 8.10 -8.01
N ARG A 73 -2.56 6.91 -8.57
CA ARG A 73 -2.96 5.62 -8.00
C ARG A 73 -1.87 4.60 -8.20
N VAL A 74 -1.87 3.57 -7.35
CA VAL A 74 -0.87 2.51 -7.42
C VAL A 74 -1.05 1.68 -8.70
N GLU A 75 -2.27 1.50 -9.18
CA GLU A 75 -2.55 0.83 -10.45
C GLU A 75 -1.92 1.57 -11.64
N HIS A 76 -1.98 2.90 -11.67
CA HIS A 76 -1.35 3.70 -12.72
C HIS A 76 0.18 3.57 -12.68
N LEU A 77 0.76 3.49 -11.48
CA LEU A 77 2.19 3.22 -11.30
C LEU A 77 2.56 1.86 -11.92
N ALA A 78 1.78 0.83 -11.62
CA ALA A 78 1.97 -0.52 -12.15
C ALA A 78 1.90 -0.56 -13.68
N VAL A 79 0.87 0.07 -14.26
CA VAL A 79 0.69 0.12 -15.72
C VAL A 79 1.83 0.89 -16.39
N ALA A 80 2.21 2.05 -15.85
CA ALA A 80 3.31 2.87 -16.40
C ALA A 80 4.64 2.12 -16.37
N LEU A 81 4.95 1.45 -15.25
CA LEU A 81 6.18 0.66 -15.13
C LEU A 81 6.15 -0.64 -15.93
N ARG A 82 4.98 -1.25 -16.15
CA ARG A 82 4.86 -2.41 -17.05
C ARG A 82 5.05 -2.02 -18.52
N HIS A 83 4.53 -0.87 -18.93
CA HIS A 83 4.72 -0.35 -20.29
C HIS A 83 6.13 0.21 -20.52
N SER A 84 6.75 0.76 -19.48
CA SER A 84 8.14 1.17 -19.53
C SER A 84 9.06 -0.05 -19.43
N ASN A 85 9.84 -0.31 -20.48
CA ASN A 85 10.85 -1.38 -20.46
C ASN A 85 12.21 -0.89 -19.95
N ALA A 86 12.22 0.21 -19.20
CA ALA A 86 13.42 0.78 -18.62
C ALA A 86 13.94 -0.09 -17.46
N ALA A 87 15.27 -0.19 -17.32
CA ALA A 87 15.90 -0.85 -16.17
C ALA A 87 15.88 0.05 -14.93
N THR A 88 15.93 1.37 -15.13
CA THR A 88 15.92 2.39 -14.07
C THR A 88 14.73 3.30 -14.28
N ALA A 89 13.98 3.58 -13.21
CA ALA A 89 12.89 4.56 -13.22
C ALA A 89 13.24 5.73 -12.30
N TYR A 90 12.79 6.93 -12.63
CA TYR A 90 12.99 8.12 -11.80
C TYR A 90 11.72 8.42 -11.00
N LEU A 91 11.71 8.21 -9.70
CA LEU A 91 10.56 8.57 -8.87
C LEU A 91 10.72 10.01 -8.37
N LEU A 92 9.77 10.86 -8.75
CA LEU A 92 9.60 12.15 -8.11
C LEU A 92 8.78 11.92 -6.84
N LEU A 93 9.45 12.05 -5.70
CA LEU A 93 8.86 11.92 -4.39
C LEU A 93 8.96 13.22 -3.61
N ARG A 94 8.05 13.42 -2.66
CA ARG A 94 8.03 14.56 -1.77
C ARG A 94 8.25 14.10 -0.34
N ARG A 95 9.38 14.53 0.24
CA ARG A 95 9.80 14.25 1.62
C ARG A 95 9.98 15.58 2.33
N ASP A 96 9.33 15.77 3.48
CA ASP A 96 9.43 17.01 4.27
C ASP A 96 9.13 18.31 3.46
N ARG A 97 8.10 18.26 2.62
CA ARG A 97 7.73 19.33 1.64
C ARG A 97 8.78 19.63 0.57
N ARG A 98 9.91 18.91 0.52
CA ARG A 98 10.88 18.99 -0.59
C ARG A 98 10.60 17.91 -1.60
N GLU A 99 10.67 18.27 -2.88
CA GLU A 99 10.61 17.32 -3.98
C GLU A 99 12.02 16.78 -4.25
N LEU A 100 12.14 15.47 -4.33
CA LEU A 100 13.36 14.72 -4.55
C LEU A 100 13.10 13.78 -5.71
N THR A 101 14.01 13.75 -6.68
CA THR A 101 13.98 12.74 -7.73
C THR A 101 14.97 11.66 -7.37
N VAL A 102 14.50 10.42 -7.22
CA VAL A 102 15.35 9.28 -6.88
C VAL A 102 15.30 8.28 -8.02
N ALA A 103 16.48 7.87 -8.49
CA ALA A 103 16.62 6.77 -9.42
C ALA A 103 16.42 5.44 -8.68
N VAL A 104 15.50 4.61 -9.16
CA VAL A 104 15.11 3.35 -8.54
C VAL A 104 15.18 2.23 -9.56
N ASP A 105 15.37 1.01 -9.09
CA ASP A 105 15.38 -0.17 -9.94
C ASP A 105 13.97 -0.51 -10.43
N ALA A 106 13.71 -0.27 -11.72
CA ALA A 106 12.38 -0.45 -12.29
C ALA A 106 11.96 -1.93 -12.30
N ALA A 107 12.91 -2.86 -12.38
CA ALA A 107 12.65 -4.29 -12.34
C ALA A 107 12.16 -4.74 -10.95
N ALA A 108 12.74 -4.22 -9.87
CA ALA A 108 12.29 -4.46 -8.50
C ALA A 108 10.89 -3.87 -8.26
N TRP A 109 10.63 -2.66 -8.76
CA TRP A 109 9.29 -2.07 -8.69
C TRP A 109 8.26 -2.84 -9.50
N ARG A 110 8.59 -3.30 -10.71
CA ARG A 110 7.73 -4.19 -11.51
C ARG A 110 7.40 -5.47 -10.76
N GLN A 111 8.39 -6.13 -10.15
CA GLN A 111 8.14 -7.33 -9.33
C GLN A 111 7.21 -7.03 -8.14
N ALA A 112 7.38 -5.87 -7.50
CA ALA A 112 6.51 -5.47 -6.40
C ALA A 112 5.07 -5.19 -6.84
N LEU A 113 4.89 -4.69 -8.06
CA LEU A 113 3.60 -4.34 -8.66
C LEU A 113 2.96 -5.48 -9.49
N ASP A 114 3.73 -6.52 -9.79
CA ASP A 114 3.29 -7.72 -10.52
C ASP A 114 3.00 -8.91 -9.63
N ALA A 115 3.36 -8.84 -8.35
CA ALA A 115 3.06 -9.94 -7.45
C ALA A 115 1.56 -10.24 -7.42
N PRO A 116 1.19 -11.53 -7.45
CA PRO A 116 -0.19 -11.93 -7.37
C PRO A 116 -0.79 -11.39 -6.06
N PRO A 117 -2.05 -10.93 -6.07
CA PRO A 117 -2.73 -10.57 -4.83
C PRO A 117 -2.62 -11.74 -3.85
N PRO A 118 -2.46 -11.50 -2.53
CA PRO A 118 -2.48 -12.57 -1.56
C PRO A 118 -3.71 -13.44 -1.81
N PRO A 119 -3.62 -14.78 -1.71
CA PRO A 119 -4.78 -15.64 -1.92
C PRO A 119 -5.90 -15.12 -1.03
N ALA A 120 -7.05 -14.79 -1.63
CA ALA A 120 -8.21 -14.34 -0.88
C ALA A 120 -8.44 -15.34 0.27
N PRO A 121 -8.67 -14.88 1.52
CA PRO A 121 -9.05 -15.80 2.58
C PRO A 121 -10.20 -16.68 2.04
N PRO A 122 -10.16 -18.01 2.23
CA PRO A 122 -11.15 -18.91 1.66
C PRO A 122 -12.54 -18.37 2.01
N ALA A 123 -13.38 -18.19 1.00
CA ALA A 123 -14.73 -17.67 1.20
C ALA A 123 -15.37 -18.45 2.36
N PRO A 124 -15.94 -17.78 3.38
CA PRO A 124 -16.60 -18.50 4.46
C PRO A 124 -17.62 -19.46 3.83
N PRO A 125 -17.72 -20.72 4.29
CA PRO A 125 -18.63 -21.69 3.70
C PRO A 125 -20.01 -21.05 3.60
N ALA A 126 -20.58 -21.08 2.39
CA ALA A 126 -21.89 -20.50 2.13
C ALA A 126 -22.83 -21.02 3.22
N ARG A 127 -23.36 -20.11 4.06
CA ARG A 127 -24.31 -20.51 5.08
C ARG A 127 -25.43 -21.26 4.36
N PRO A 128 -25.79 -22.49 4.76
CA PRO A 128 -26.91 -23.18 4.15
C PRO A 128 -28.13 -22.26 4.28
N GLN A 129 -28.65 -21.80 3.14
CA GLN A 129 -29.91 -21.08 3.10
C GLN A 129 -30.96 -22.07 3.61
N ARG A 130 -31.47 -21.80 4.81
CA ARG A 130 -32.50 -22.61 5.46
C ARG A 130 -33.87 -22.10 5.04
#